data_AF-A0A9E5QW84-F1
#
_entry.id   AF-A0A9E5QW84-F1
#
_cell.length_a   1.000
_cell.length_b   1.000
_cell.length_c   1.000
_cell.angle_alpha   90.00
_cell.angle_beta   90.00
_cell.angle_gamma   90.00
#
_symmetry.space_group_name_H-M   'P 1'
#
loop_
_entity.id
_entity.type
_entity.pdbx_description
1 polymer ?
#
loop_
_entity_poly.entity_id
_entity_poly.type
_entity_poly.pdbx_seq_one_letter_code
_entity_poly.pdbx_strand_id
1 'polypeptide(L)'
;MHFTIWTEKREGRGEDAPPTLWQKVPDQTLLAVYDGMGGAGSKTYSISEANGQILQLSGAFLGARLARRSLEDFFAHTPMSLDSFAEALGQRLREDLQLEAQQLDNSPSRLKSKLIKTLPSTLAGAYVWSDEPRQVQAFWDGRFAGLSS
;
A
#
# COMPACT_ATOMS: atom_id res chain seq x y z
N MET A 1 9.07 -5.43 25.19
CA MET A 1 8.18 -4.43 24.58
C MET A 1 7.25 -5.17 23.64
N HIS A 2 5.95 -5.20 23.90
CA HIS A 2 4.97 -5.84 22.99
C HIS A 2 4.46 -4.76 22.03
N PHE A 3 4.91 -4.80 20.79
CA PHE A 3 4.30 -4.03 19.71
C PHE A 3 3.24 -4.91 19.04
N THR A 4 2.00 -4.45 18.97
CA THR A 4 0.89 -5.18 18.36
C THR A 4 0.16 -4.24 17.43
N ILE A 5 0.07 -4.63 16.16
CA ILE A 5 -0.77 -3.94 15.17
C ILE A 5 -2.10 -4.69 15.12
N TRP A 6 -3.19 -3.92 15.11
CA TRP A 6 -4.52 -4.48 14.93
C TRP A 6 -4.63 -5.10 13.53
N THR A 7 -5.04 -6.37 13.46
CA THR A 7 -5.30 -7.06 12.20
C THR A 7 -6.79 -7.34 12.07
N GLU A 8 -7.18 -7.69 10.85
CA GLU A 8 -8.55 -8.05 10.49
C GLU A 8 -9.23 -9.02 11.48
N LYS A 9 -10.48 -8.72 11.84
CA LYS A 9 -11.28 -9.60 12.72
C LYS A 9 -11.78 -10.87 12.02
N ARG A 10 -11.85 -10.86 10.68
CA ARG A 10 -12.31 -11.97 9.84
C ARG A 10 -11.35 -12.11 8.69
N GLU A 11 -10.66 -13.24 8.63
CA GLU A 11 -9.63 -13.50 7.62
C GLU A 11 -10.16 -13.36 6.19
N GLY A 12 -9.48 -12.52 5.41
CA GLY A 12 -9.73 -12.33 3.98
C GLY A 12 -10.98 -11.49 3.68
N ARG A 13 -11.49 -10.73 4.65
CA ARG A 13 -12.76 -10.00 4.52
C ARG A 13 -12.69 -8.51 4.83
N GLY A 14 -11.60 -8.03 5.40
CA GLY A 14 -11.35 -6.61 5.57
C GLY A 14 -10.62 -6.04 4.37
N GLU A 15 -10.68 -4.72 4.28
CA GLU A 15 -10.18 -3.99 3.12
C GLU A 15 -8.73 -3.58 3.33
N ASP A 16 -8.31 -3.42 4.58
CA ASP A 16 -6.93 -3.21 4.99
C ASP A 16 -6.00 -4.33 4.50
N ALA A 17 -4.75 -3.98 4.25
CA ALA A 17 -3.71 -4.98 4.01
C ALA A 17 -2.98 -5.30 5.33
N PRO A 18 -2.45 -6.53 5.50
CA PRO A 18 -1.63 -6.83 6.65
C PRO A 18 -0.44 -5.86 6.73
N PRO A 19 -0.04 -5.44 7.94
CA PRO A 19 1.05 -4.48 8.09
C PRO A 19 2.38 -5.05 7.63
N THR A 20 3.30 -4.17 7.25
CA THR A 20 4.68 -4.52 6.94
C THR A 20 5.57 -4.16 8.13
N LEU A 21 6.32 -5.15 8.61
CA LEU A 21 7.49 -4.96 9.48
C LEU A 21 8.64 -5.71 8.81
N TRP A 22 9.57 -4.98 8.21
CA TRP A 22 10.65 -5.57 7.44
C TRP A 22 12.00 -4.93 7.81
N GLN A 23 12.93 -5.76 8.27
CA GLN A 23 14.33 -5.39 8.44
C GLN A 23 15.15 -5.91 7.25
N LYS A 24 15.81 -4.99 6.51
CA LYS A 24 16.67 -5.34 5.37
C LYS A 24 18.09 -5.67 5.82
N VAL A 25 18.62 -4.85 6.72
CA VAL A 25 19.90 -4.97 7.42
C VAL A 25 19.70 -4.46 8.87
N PRO A 26 20.62 -4.72 9.83
CA PRO A 26 20.39 -4.40 11.24
C PRO A 26 19.94 -2.96 11.53
N ASP A 27 20.42 -2.00 10.74
CA ASP A 27 20.15 -0.58 10.85
C ASP A 27 18.98 -0.09 9.98
N GLN A 28 18.43 -0.90 9.06
CA GLN A 28 17.38 -0.48 8.12
C GLN A 28 16.06 -1.23 8.36
N THR A 29 15.08 -0.54 8.93
CA THR A 29 13.77 -1.11 9.27
C THR A 29 12.64 -0.29 8.65
N LEU A 30 11.72 -0.99 8.00
CA LEU A 30 10.46 -0.47 7.50
C LEU A 30 9.31 -0.93 8.39
N LEU A 31 8.46 0.01 8.76
CA LEU A 31 7.18 -0.24 9.40
C LEU A 31 6.09 0.47 8.58
N ALA A 32 5.03 -0.23 8.19
CA ALA A 32 3.91 0.40 7.49
C ALA A 32 2.57 -0.29 7.77
N VAL A 33 1.51 0.51 7.70
CA VAL A 33 0.10 0.10 7.78
C VAL A 33 -0.65 0.60 6.55
N TYR A 34 -1.71 -0.12 6.19
CA TYR A 34 -2.47 0.11 4.97
C TYR A 34 -3.96 0.04 5.28
N ASP A 35 -4.65 1.14 5.08
CA ASP A 35 -6.09 1.28 5.29
C ASP A 35 -6.79 1.22 3.93
N GLY A 36 -7.67 0.22 3.77
CA GLY A 36 -8.56 0.15 2.62
C GLY A 36 -9.79 0.99 2.88
N MET A 37 -9.88 2.18 2.28
CA MET A 37 -11.00 3.11 2.50
C MET A 37 -12.26 2.72 1.72
N GLY A 38 -12.80 1.52 2.00
CA GLY A 38 -14.04 1.09 1.44
C GLY A 38 -15.20 1.16 2.43
N GLY A 39 -16.36 1.55 1.92
CA GLY A 39 -17.61 1.56 2.68
C GLY A 39 -18.66 0.71 1.99
N ALA A 40 -19.89 0.78 2.48
CA ALA A 40 -21.05 0.05 1.94
C ALA A 40 -21.41 0.37 0.46
N GLY A 41 -20.63 1.22 -0.23
CA GLY A 41 -20.79 1.56 -1.64
C GLY A 41 -19.52 1.41 -2.49
N SER A 42 -18.48 0.75 -1.98
CA SER A 42 -17.23 0.55 -2.72
C SER A 42 -17.43 -0.30 -3.97
N LYS A 43 -16.85 0.12 -5.10
CA LYS A 43 -16.84 -0.67 -6.34
C LYS A 43 -16.19 -2.03 -6.08
N THR A 44 -16.87 -3.11 -6.48
CA THR A 44 -16.32 -4.46 -6.51
C THR A 44 -15.82 -4.82 -7.90
N TYR A 45 -14.77 -5.62 -7.94
CA TYR A 45 -14.12 -6.10 -9.15
C TYR A 45 -14.16 -7.63 -9.16
N SER A 46 -14.41 -8.20 -10.33
CA SER A 46 -14.40 -9.64 -10.56
C SER A 46 -13.00 -10.07 -11.00
N ILE A 47 -12.29 -10.79 -10.14
CA ILE A 47 -10.94 -11.28 -10.44
C ILE A 47 -11.03 -12.79 -10.69
N SER A 48 -10.53 -13.23 -11.84
CA SER A 48 -10.42 -14.66 -12.16
C SER A 48 -9.14 -15.22 -11.57
N GLU A 49 -9.25 -16.24 -10.74
CA GLU A 49 -8.12 -17.02 -10.25
C GLU A 49 -7.67 -18.06 -11.30
N ALA A 50 -6.46 -18.61 -11.11
CA ALA A 50 -5.88 -19.60 -12.01
C ALA A 50 -6.67 -20.93 -12.07
N ASN A 51 -7.45 -21.22 -11.04
CA ASN A 51 -8.37 -22.37 -10.95
C ASN A 51 -9.72 -22.11 -11.65
N GLY A 52 -9.94 -20.92 -12.25
CA GLY A 52 -11.19 -20.51 -12.88
C GLY A 52 -12.26 -19.96 -11.93
N GLN A 53 -11.97 -19.86 -10.63
CA GLN A 53 -12.86 -19.23 -9.65
C GLN A 53 -12.89 -17.72 -9.83
N ILE A 54 -14.07 -17.11 -9.69
CA ILE A 54 -14.24 -15.66 -9.74
C ILE A 54 -14.40 -15.13 -8.31
N LEU A 55 -13.48 -14.28 -7.88
CA LEU A 55 -13.55 -13.57 -6.62
C LEU A 55 -14.14 -12.16 -6.83
N GLN A 56 -14.96 -11.72 -5.88
CA GLN A 56 -15.46 -10.35 -5.81
C GLN A 56 -14.67 -9.60 -4.74
N LEU A 57 -13.83 -8.66 -5.16
CA LEU A 57 -12.95 -7.89 -4.28
C LEU A 57 -13.26 -6.40 -4.41
N SER A 58 -13.27 -5.66 -3.30
CA SER A 58 -13.47 -4.21 -3.36
C SER A 58 -12.24 -3.49 -3.91
N GLY A 59 -12.44 -2.31 -4.49
CA GLY A 59 -11.32 -1.45 -4.90
C GLY A 59 -10.42 -1.06 -3.73
N ALA A 60 -10.97 -0.96 -2.52
CA ALA A 60 -10.21 -0.69 -1.31
C ALA A 60 -9.30 -1.87 -0.93
N PHE A 61 -9.84 -3.09 -0.97
CA PHE A 61 -9.07 -4.32 -0.78
C PHE A 61 -7.88 -4.41 -1.74
N LEU A 62 -8.13 -4.14 -3.02
CA LEU A 62 -7.12 -4.18 -4.08
C LEU A 62 -6.09 -3.04 -3.89
N GLY A 63 -6.55 -1.83 -3.61
CA GLY A 63 -5.70 -0.66 -3.40
C GLY A 63 -4.73 -0.83 -2.24
N ALA A 64 -5.22 -1.27 -1.07
CA ALA A 64 -4.36 -1.46 0.10
C ALA A 64 -3.28 -2.53 -0.13
N ARG A 65 -3.64 -3.63 -0.80
CA ARG A 65 -2.68 -4.71 -1.11
C ARG A 65 -1.69 -4.32 -2.20
N LEU A 66 -2.12 -3.51 -3.17
CA LEU A 66 -1.22 -2.94 -4.16
C LEU A 66 -0.24 -1.96 -3.50
N ALA A 67 -0.71 -1.05 -2.66
CA ALA A 67 0.13 -0.10 -1.93
C ALA A 67 1.20 -0.82 -1.09
N ARG A 68 0.80 -1.92 -0.42
CA ARG A 68 1.74 -2.80 0.28
C ARG A 68 2.79 -3.39 -0.65
N ARG A 69 2.37 -4.05 -1.73
CA ARG A 69 3.30 -4.68 -2.69
C ARG A 69 4.28 -3.64 -3.25
N SER A 70 3.77 -2.48 -3.67
CA SER A 70 4.59 -1.38 -4.21
C SER A 70 5.59 -0.86 -3.20
N LEU A 71 5.22 -0.70 -1.93
CA LEU A 71 6.14 -0.28 -0.87
C LEU A 71 7.21 -1.35 -0.60
N GLU A 72 6.80 -2.62 -0.44
CA GLU A 72 7.72 -3.73 -0.20
C GLU A 72 8.71 -3.88 -1.36
N ASP A 73 8.24 -3.85 -2.61
CA ASP A 73 9.08 -3.90 -3.81
C ASP A 73 10.02 -2.70 -3.91
N PHE A 74 9.53 -1.49 -3.62
CA PHE A 74 10.36 -0.28 -3.60
C PHE A 74 11.46 -0.39 -2.55
N PHE A 75 11.14 -0.84 -1.35
CA PHE A 75 12.10 -1.00 -0.26
C PHE A 75 13.16 -2.08 -0.55
N ALA A 76 12.75 -3.18 -1.18
CA ALA A 76 13.66 -4.26 -1.55
C ALA A 76 14.71 -3.81 -2.58
N HIS A 77 14.31 -3.01 -3.57
CA HIS A 77 15.15 -2.71 -4.74
C HIS A 77 15.76 -1.30 -4.77
N THR A 78 15.25 -0.36 -3.98
CA THR A 78 15.77 1.01 -3.96
C THR A 78 16.95 1.12 -2.97
N PRO A 79 18.09 1.71 -3.39
CA PRO A 79 19.17 2.06 -2.48
C PRO A 79 18.76 3.21 -1.55
N MET A 80 19.14 3.09 -0.28
CA MET A 80 18.45 3.75 0.83
C MET A 80 19.03 5.10 1.24
N SER A 81 19.95 5.65 0.46
CA SER A 81 20.57 6.97 0.67
C SER A 81 19.72 8.13 0.11
N LEU A 82 18.40 7.94 -0.03
CA LEU A 82 17.53 8.94 -0.62
C LEU A 82 17.04 9.92 0.45
N ASP A 83 17.59 11.13 0.44
CA ASP A 83 16.98 12.29 1.12
C ASP A 83 15.51 12.48 0.69
N SER A 84 15.12 11.91 -0.46
CA SER A 84 13.78 11.94 -1.07
C SER A 84 13.03 10.60 -1.04
N PHE A 85 13.33 9.67 -0.12
CA PHE A 85 12.67 8.34 -0.06
C PHE A 85 11.13 8.44 -0.12
N ALA A 86 10.54 9.29 0.73
CA ALA A 86 9.09 9.49 0.76
C ALA A 86 8.55 9.97 -0.60
N GLU A 87 9.17 10.96 -1.24
CA GLU A 87 8.73 11.51 -2.53
C GLU A 87 8.82 10.48 -3.67
N ALA A 88 9.94 9.75 -3.74
CA ALA A 88 10.15 8.69 -4.71
C ALA A 88 9.13 7.54 -4.52
N LEU A 89 8.86 7.15 -3.26
CA LEU A 89 7.81 6.22 -2.92
C LEU A 89 6.43 6.75 -3.37
N GLY A 90 6.12 8.02 -3.13
CA GLY A 90 4.86 8.63 -3.53
C GLY A 90 4.67 8.72 -5.05
N GLN A 91 5.73 8.89 -5.81
CA GLN A 91 5.68 8.76 -7.26
C GLN A 91 5.37 7.32 -7.68
N ARG A 92 6.11 6.35 -7.14
CA ARG A 92 5.92 4.93 -7.46
C ARG A 92 4.52 4.44 -7.12
N LEU A 93 4.00 4.77 -5.93
CA LEU A 93 2.65 4.41 -5.50
C LEU A 93 1.59 4.96 -6.46
N ARG A 94 1.71 6.22 -6.88
CA ARG A 94 0.78 6.84 -7.83
C ARG A 94 0.79 6.14 -9.18
N GLU A 95 1.98 5.83 -9.71
CA GLU A 95 2.13 5.14 -10.98
C GLU A 95 1.53 3.73 -10.94
N ASP A 96 1.84 2.94 -9.90
CA ASP A 96 1.33 1.58 -9.73
C ASP A 96 -0.20 1.56 -9.55
N LEU A 97 -0.75 2.43 -8.69
CA LEU A 97 -2.20 2.54 -8.45
C LEU A 97 -2.97 2.98 -9.71
N GLN A 98 -2.40 3.89 -10.50
CA GLN A 98 -3.00 4.33 -11.76
C GLN A 98 -2.97 3.23 -12.81
N LEU A 99 -1.86 2.50 -12.93
CA LEU A 99 -1.72 1.40 -13.87
C LEU A 99 -2.72 0.28 -13.57
N GLU A 100 -2.83 -0.13 -12.31
CA GLU A 100 -3.79 -1.15 -11.88
C GLU A 100 -5.24 -0.71 -12.15
N ALA A 101 -5.57 0.54 -11.79
CA ALA A 101 -6.90 1.10 -12.05
C ALA A 101 -7.28 1.05 -13.55
N GLN A 102 -6.33 1.33 -14.45
CA GLN A 102 -6.54 1.25 -15.90
C GLN A 102 -6.73 -0.20 -16.37
N GLN A 103 -5.96 -1.16 -15.83
CA GLN A 103 -6.10 -2.58 -16.19
C GLN A 103 -7.46 -3.14 -15.77
N LEU A 104 -7.92 -2.78 -14.58
CA LEU A 104 -9.23 -3.18 -14.06
C LEU A 104 -10.39 -2.59 -14.90
N ASP A 105 -10.21 -1.40 -15.47
CA ASP A 105 -11.21 -0.77 -16.34
C ASP A 105 -11.25 -1.34 -17.77
N ASN A 106 -10.12 -1.86 -18.27
CA ASN A 106 -10.03 -2.49 -19.59
C ASN A 106 -10.51 -3.95 -19.60
N SER A 107 -10.89 -4.52 -18.45
CA SER A 107 -11.45 -5.87 -18.37
C SER A 107 -12.89 -5.91 -18.95
N PRO A 108 -13.24 -6.89 -19.80
CA PRO A 108 -14.46 -6.87 -20.61
C PRO A 108 -15.79 -7.10 -19.83
N SER A 109 -15.79 -7.15 -18.50
CA SER A 109 -17.03 -7.23 -17.73
C SER A 109 -17.72 -5.87 -17.65
N ARG A 110 -18.65 -5.64 -18.58
CA ARG A 110 -19.72 -4.63 -18.61
C ARG A 110 -19.85 -3.75 -17.33
N LEU A 111 -19.26 -2.57 -17.35
CA LEU A 111 -19.96 -1.27 -17.19
C LEU A 111 -18.95 -0.12 -17.28
N LYS A 112 -19.04 0.64 -18.38
CA LYS A 112 -18.34 1.91 -18.56
C LYS A 112 -18.92 2.94 -17.57
N SER A 113 -18.20 3.24 -16.51
CA SER A 113 -18.44 4.43 -15.69
C SER A 113 -17.23 5.33 -15.78
N LYS A 114 -17.42 6.52 -16.37
CA LYS A 114 -16.46 7.62 -16.39
C LYS A 114 -16.17 8.01 -14.93
N LEU A 115 -14.92 7.82 -14.48
CA LEU A 115 -14.28 8.31 -13.24
C LEU A 115 -13.79 7.18 -12.33
N ILE A 116 -12.71 6.51 -12.73
CA ILE A 116 -11.83 5.81 -11.78
C ILE A 116 -10.49 6.51 -11.88
N LYS A 117 -10.21 7.35 -10.88
CA LYS A 117 -8.96 8.12 -10.84
C LYS A 117 -7.93 7.54 -9.88
N THR A 118 -8.32 6.66 -8.95
CA THR A 118 -7.39 5.96 -8.05
C THR A 118 -8.13 4.88 -7.27
N LEU A 119 -7.48 3.74 -6.98
CA LEU A 119 -7.98 2.77 -6.01
C LEU A 119 -7.93 3.41 -4.59
N PRO A 120 -9.01 3.35 -3.80
CA PRO A 120 -9.09 4.06 -2.52
C PRO A 120 -8.33 3.31 -1.43
N SER A 121 -7.12 3.78 -1.11
CA SER A 121 -6.33 3.28 0.02
C SER A 121 -5.50 4.38 0.64
N THR A 122 -5.17 4.23 1.92
CA THR A 122 -4.22 5.06 2.65
C THR A 122 -3.07 4.20 3.15
N LEU A 123 -1.87 4.75 3.08
CA LEU A 123 -0.63 4.14 3.53
C LEU A 123 0.06 5.08 4.50
N ALA A 124 0.46 4.57 5.66
CA ALA A 124 1.28 5.31 6.60
C ALA A 124 2.42 4.41 7.09
N GLY A 125 3.60 4.99 7.25
CA GLY A 125 4.75 4.21 7.68
C GLY A 125 5.90 5.06 8.19
N ALA A 126 6.89 4.36 8.71
CA ALA A 126 8.15 4.91 9.15
C ALA A 126 9.29 4.07 8.59
N TYR A 127 10.28 4.76 8.05
CA TYR A 127 11.55 4.18 7.68
C TYR A 127 12.60 4.61 8.70
N VAL A 128 13.30 3.64 9.28
CA VAL A 128 14.36 3.83 10.28
C VAL A 128 15.70 3.41 9.67
N TRP A 129 16.72 4.28 9.78
CA TRP A 129 18.08 4.02 9.28
C TRP A 129 19.18 4.56 10.20
N SER A 130 20.44 4.19 9.93
CA SER A 130 21.65 4.60 10.67
C SER A 130 21.87 3.90 12.00
N ASP A 131 23.16 3.71 12.34
CA ASP A 131 23.59 3.06 13.58
C ASP A 131 23.31 3.96 14.79
N GLU A 132 23.84 5.20 14.85
CA GLU A 132 23.51 6.20 15.89
C GLU A 132 23.79 7.66 15.46
N PRO A 133 22.91 8.64 15.77
CA PRO A 133 21.54 8.43 16.22
C PRO A 133 20.70 7.82 15.09
N ARG A 134 19.79 6.90 15.43
CA ARG A 134 18.82 6.34 14.49
C ARG A 134 18.00 7.47 13.88
N GLN A 135 18.03 7.55 12.57
CA GLN A 135 17.22 8.46 11.79
C GLN A 135 15.86 7.82 11.52
N VAL A 136 14.80 8.61 11.57
CA VAL A 136 13.44 8.14 11.30
C VAL A 136 12.77 9.11 10.34
N GLN A 137 12.23 8.58 9.25
CA GLN A 137 11.41 9.33 8.30
C GLN A 137 10.01 8.71 8.30
N ALA A 138 9.07 9.43 8.90
CA ALA A 138 7.65 9.09 8.78
C ALA A 138 7.10 9.57 7.43
N PHE A 139 6.23 8.77 6.84
CA PHE A 139 5.56 9.08 5.58
C PHE A 139 4.08 8.69 5.61
N TRP A 140 3.29 9.42 4.82
CA TRP A 140 1.87 9.18 4.58
C TRP A 140 1.61 9.29 3.08
N ASP A 141 1.02 8.26 2.46
CA ASP A 141 0.73 8.16 1.02
C ASP A 141 1.93 8.54 0.13
N GLY A 142 3.14 8.20 0.59
CA GLY A 142 4.39 8.57 -0.07
C GLY A 142 4.67 10.08 -0.07
N ARG A 143 4.34 10.75 1.04
CA ARG A 143 4.76 12.12 1.34
C ARG A 143 5.38 12.16 2.72
N PHE A 144 6.38 13.02 2.91
CA PHE A 144 6.98 13.23 4.22
C PHE A 144 5.91 13.70 5.22
N ALA A 145 5.84 13.03 6.37
CA ALA A 145 4.82 13.30 7.38
C ALA A 145 5.25 14.33 8.44
N GLY A 146 6.47 14.90 8.35
CA GLY A 146 6.91 16.05 9.14
C GLY A 146 6.63 15.97 10.64
N LEU A 147 7.56 15.43 11.42
CA LEU A 147 7.67 15.83 12.82
C LEU A 147 8.69 16.97 12.88
N SER A 148 8.19 18.20 12.94
CA SER A 148 8.97 19.34 13.39
C SER A 148 9.45 19.04 14.82
N SER A 149 10.75 18.80 14.95
CA SER A 149 11.48 18.82 16.22
C SER A 149 11.44 20.20 16.86
#